data_AF-A0A7R9MIY5-F1
#
_entry.id   AF-A0A7R9MIY5-F1
#
_cell.length_a   1.000
_cell.length_b   1.000
_cell.length_c   1.000
_cell.angle_alpha   90.00
_cell.angle_beta   90.00
_cell.angle_gamma   90.00
#
_symmetry.space_group_name_H-M   'P 1'
#
loop_
_entity.id
_entity.type
_entity.pdbx_description
1 polymer ?
#
loop_
_entity_poly.entity_id
_entity_poly.type
_entity_poly.pdbx_seq_one_letter_code
_entity_poly.pdbx_strand_id
1 'polypeptide(L)'
;LTGRKIIVDTYGGWGAHGGGAFSGKDSTKVDRSAAYAARWVAKSLVASGLCKRCLVQVSYAIGIAEPLSITVFTYGTSKKTQKELVLIIKNNFDLRPGIIIRDLDLKKPIFEKTSIYGHFGRENFPWEVPKELVF
;
A
#
# COMPACT_ATOMS: atom_id res chain seq x y z
N LEU A 1 -5.55 22.72 -8.66
CA LEU A 1 -4.72 22.34 -7.48
C LEU A 1 -4.52 20.83 -7.48
N THR A 2 -3.28 20.35 -7.52
CA THR A 2 -2.94 18.93 -7.41
C THR A 2 -3.30 18.39 -6.02
N GLY A 3 -3.73 17.13 -5.92
CA GLY A 3 -3.99 16.49 -4.62
C GLY A 3 -5.31 16.87 -3.94
N ARG A 4 -6.28 17.42 -4.67
CA ARG A 4 -7.62 17.75 -4.13
C ARG A 4 -8.67 16.67 -4.41
N LYS A 5 -8.25 15.51 -4.90
CA LYS A 5 -9.09 14.36 -5.25
C LYS A 5 -8.59 13.04 -4.65
N ILE A 6 -7.88 13.11 -3.52
CA ILE A 6 -7.24 11.96 -2.85
C ILE A 6 -8.18 10.77 -2.54
N ILE A 7 -9.47 11.02 -2.32
CA ILE A 7 -10.45 9.95 -2.11
C ILE A 7 -10.89 9.31 -3.44
N VAL A 8 -10.97 10.08 -4.52
CA VAL A 8 -11.20 9.57 -5.88
C VAL A 8 -10.00 8.77 -6.36
N ASP A 9 -8.78 9.21 -6.02
CA ASP A 9 -7.53 8.53 -6.36
C ASP A 9 -7.39 7.16 -5.68
N THR A 10 -8.09 6.95 -4.57
CA THR A 10 -7.92 5.77 -3.70
C THR A 10 -9.15 4.87 -3.68
N TYR A 11 -9.96 4.96 -2.62
CA TYR A 11 -10.92 3.92 -2.25
C TYR A 11 -12.36 4.44 -2.20
N GLY A 12 -12.65 5.65 -2.70
CA GLY A 12 -14.01 6.15 -2.82
C GLY A 12 -14.76 6.28 -1.48
N GLY A 13 -14.05 6.50 -0.38
CA GLY A 13 -14.61 6.60 0.97
C GLY A 13 -14.52 5.30 1.78
N TRP A 14 -14.18 4.18 1.16
CA TRP A 14 -13.89 2.92 1.85
C TRP A 14 -12.48 2.90 2.44
N GLY A 15 -12.27 2.12 3.50
CA GLY A 15 -10.98 2.04 4.18
C GLY A 15 -10.66 3.32 4.96
N ALA A 16 -9.48 3.89 4.73
CA ALA A 16 -9.04 5.15 5.33
C ALA A 16 -8.00 5.85 4.43
N HIS A 17 -7.68 7.10 4.73
CA HIS A 17 -6.69 7.88 4.00
C HIS A 17 -5.78 8.67 4.96
N GLY A 18 -4.45 8.65 4.74
CA GLY A 18 -3.47 9.33 5.59
C GLY A 18 -3.31 10.83 5.32
N GLY A 19 -3.93 11.34 4.25
CA GLY A 19 -3.97 12.77 3.88
C GLY A 19 -3.00 13.17 2.77
N GLY A 20 -1.92 12.41 2.56
CA GLY A 20 -0.92 12.69 1.53
C GLY A 20 -1.43 12.48 0.10
N ALA A 21 -1.29 13.50 -0.76
CA ALA A 21 -1.57 13.37 -2.18
C ALA A 21 -0.50 12.53 -2.92
N PHE A 22 -0.88 11.89 -4.04
CA PHE A 22 0.06 11.09 -4.83
C PHE A 22 0.74 11.88 -5.95
N SER A 23 -0.02 12.48 -6.87
CA SER A 23 0.49 13.13 -8.09
C SER A 23 1.48 14.28 -7.81
N GLY A 24 2.47 14.44 -8.69
CA GLY A 24 3.53 15.48 -8.58
C GLY A 24 4.70 15.16 -7.64
N LYS A 25 4.70 14.00 -6.99
CA LYS A 25 5.77 13.53 -6.11
C LYS A 25 6.66 12.50 -6.80
N ASP A 26 7.94 12.42 -6.48
CA ASP A 26 8.76 11.26 -6.84
C ASP A 26 8.56 10.12 -5.83
N SER A 27 9.12 8.95 -6.14
CA SER A 27 8.89 7.72 -5.37
C SER A 27 9.54 7.69 -3.99
N THR A 28 10.43 8.65 -3.65
CA THR A 28 10.96 8.78 -2.28
C THR A 28 9.91 9.32 -1.30
N LYS A 29 8.83 9.94 -1.79
CA LYS A 29 7.78 10.51 -0.93
C LYS A 29 6.83 9.39 -0.54
N VAL A 30 6.89 9.02 0.74
CA VAL A 30 6.13 7.90 1.33
C VAL A 30 4.62 8.02 1.18
N ASP A 31 4.10 9.25 1.03
CA ASP A 31 2.69 9.49 0.70
C ASP A 31 2.24 8.68 -0.53
N ARG A 32 3.11 8.53 -1.54
CA ARG A 32 2.83 7.71 -2.73
C ARG A 32 3.36 6.30 -2.55
N SER A 33 4.66 6.14 -2.30
CA SER A 33 5.29 4.81 -2.35
C SER A 33 4.76 3.88 -1.26
N ALA A 34 4.61 4.35 -0.03
CA ALA A 34 4.08 3.52 1.05
C ALA A 34 2.57 3.28 0.90
N ALA A 35 1.81 4.21 0.32
CA ALA A 35 0.40 3.96 0.00
C ALA A 35 0.24 2.84 -1.05
N TYR A 36 1.10 2.82 -2.07
CA TYR A 36 1.13 1.75 -3.07
C TYR A 36 1.57 0.41 -2.45
N ALA A 37 2.59 0.43 -1.58
CA ALA A 37 3.01 -0.77 -0.86
C ALA A 37 1.91 -1.28 0.09
N ALA A 38 1.18 -0.40 0.78
CA ALA A 38 0.06 -0.79 1.63
C ALA A 38 -1.08 -1.40 0.82
N ARG A 39 -1.36 -0.88 -0.39
CA ARG A 39 -2.28 -1.50 -1.35
C ARG A 39 -1.81 -2.89 -1.75
N TRP A 40 -0.52 -3.02 -2.10
CA TRP A 40 0.08 -4.30 -2.50
C TRP A 40 -0.02 -5.35 -1.39
N VAL A 41 0.30 -4.97 -0.15
CA VAL A 41 0.15 -5.82 1.03
C VAL A 41 -1.31 -6.22 1.22
N ALA A 42 -2.24 -5.27 1.23
CA ALA A 42 -3.66 -5.55 1.42
C ALA A 42 -4.21 -6.50 0.35
N LYS A 43 -3.85 -6.28 -0.92
CA LYS A 43 -4.25 -7.15 -2.03
C LYS A 43 -3.66 -8.57 -1.88
N SER A 44 -2.41 -8.67 -1.46
CA SER A 44 -1.73 -9.96 -1.23
C SER A 44 -2.39 -10.76 -0.11
N LEU A 45 -2.75 -10.12 1.01
CA LEU A 45 -3.45 -10.80 2.12
C LEU A 45 -4.82 -11.34 1.69
N VAL A 46 -5.56 -10.60 0.87
CA VAL A 46 -6.86 -11.04 0.37
C VAL A 46 -6.68 -12.17 -0.66
N ALA A 47 -5.73 -12.02 -1.58
CA ALA A 47 -5.45 -13.02 -2.61
C ALA A 47 -4.93 -14.35 -2.03
N SER A 48 -4.19 -14.31 -0.91
CA SER A 48 -3.73 -15.50 -0.20
C SER A 48 -4.78 -16.14 0.71
N GLY A 49 -6.02 -15.63 0.70
CA GLY A 49 -7.11 -16.16 1.51
C GLY A 49 -7.00 -15.91 3.02
N LEU A 50 -6.07 -15.05 3.47
CA LEU A 50 -5.90 -14.74 4.89
C LEU A 50 -7.06 -13.91 5.45
N CYS A 51 -7.70 -13.10 4.62
CA CYS A 51 -8.89 -12.32 4.97
C CYS A 51 -9.76 -12.06 3.73
N LYS A 52 -11.02 -11.69 3.93
CA LYS A 52 -11.90 -11.25 2.82
C LYS A 52 -11.86 -9.75 2.60
N ARG A 53 -11.49 -8.99 3.63
CA ARG A 53 -11.36 -7.53 3.62
C ARG A 53 -10.32 -7.11 4.64
N CYS A 54 -9.45 -6.18 4.28
CA CYS A 54 -8.55 -5.57 5.24
C CYS A 54 -8.23 -4.10 4.96
N LEU A 55 -7.84 -3.40 6.01
CA LEU A 55 -7.20 -2.08 5.98
C LEU A 55 -5.79 -2.24 6.55
N VAL A 56 -4.78 -1.77 5.82
CA VAL A 56 -3.39 -1.73 6.26
C VAL A 56 -3.00 -0.28 6.49
N GLN A 57 -2.44 0.03 7.66
CA GLN A 57 -1.89 1.33 8.00
C GLN A 57 -0.39 1.20 8.24
N VAL A 58 0.37 2.14 7.68
CA VAL A 58 1.81 2.30 7.90
C VAL A 58 2.12 3.76 8.20
N SER A 59 3.15 4.02 9.00
CA SER A 59 3.60 5.39 9.32
C SER A 59 5.12 5.48 9.33
N TYR A 60 5.65 6.68 9.05
CA TYR A 60 7.08 6.96 8.97
C TYR A 60 7.40 8.27 9.68
N ALA A 61 8.63 8.36 10.18
CA ALA A 61 9.26 9.65 10.52
C ALA A 61 10.18 10.07 9.38
N ILE A 62 10.30 11.38 9.16
CA ILE A 62 11.24 11.93 8.18
C ILE A 62 12.66 11.50 8.54
N GLY A 63 13.40 10.99 7.55
CA GLY A 63 14.78 10.50 7.73
C GLY A 63 14.91 9.08 8.30
N ILE A 64 13.81 8.43 8.70
CA ILE A 64 13.82 7.04 9.18
C ILE A 64 13.28 6.13 8.07
N ALA A 65 14.09 5.16 7.64
CA ALA A 65 13.73 4.25 6.55
C ALA A 65 12.68 3.22 6.97
N GLU A 66 12.81 2.66 8.18
CA GLU A 66 11.86 1.68 8.72
C GLU A 66 10.53 2.36 9.09
N PRO A 67 9.39 1.69 8.84
CA PRO A 67 8.10 2.20 9.31
C PRO A 67 8.06 2.21 10.85
N LEU A 68 7.56 3.30 11.43
CA LEU A 68 7.33 3.41 12.87
C LEU A 68 6.25 2.45 13.35
N SER A 69 5.24 2.22 12.51
CA SER A 69 4.14 1.30 12.82
C SER A 69 3.61 0.62 11.57
N ILE A 70 3.11 -0.61 11.77
CA ILE A 70 2.36 -1.39 10.79
C ILE A 70 1.15 -1.98 11.53
N THR A 71 -0.05 -1.69 11.04
CA THR A 71 -1.32 -2.12 11.65
C THR A 71 -2.23 -2.70 10.58
N VAL A 72 -2.95 -3.77 10.91
CA VAL A 72 -3.90 -4.44 10.00
C VAL A 72 -5.26 -4.59 10.67
N PHE A 73 -6.32 -4.17 10.00
CA PHE A 73 -7.70 -4.40 10.45
C PHE A 73 -8.42 -5.27 9.42
N THR A 74 -8.86 -6.46 9.80
CA THR A 74 -9.52 -7.41 8.88
C THR A 74 -11.04 -7.40 8.97
N TYR A 75 -11.62 -6.52 9.79
CA TYR A 75 -13.07 -6.40 9.97
C TYR A 75 -13.74 -7.75 10.33
N GLY A 76 -13.07 -8.60 11.11
CA GLY A 76 -13.57 -9.92 11.49
C GLY A 76 -13.54 -10.97 10.38
N THR A 77 -12.91 -10.70 9.24
CA THR A 77 -12.91 -11.60 8.08
C THR A 77 -11.69 -12.53 8.00
N SER A 78 -10.83 -12.52 9.01
CA SER A 78 -9.65 -13.39 9.13
C SER A 78 -9.80 -14.34 10.29
N LYS A 79 -9.28 -15.56 10.15
CA LYS A 79 -9.11 -16.50 11.27
C LYS A 79 -7.86 -16.20 12.10
N LYS A 80 -6.84 -15.58 11.50
CA LYS A 80 -5.63 -15.12 12.19
C LYS A 80 -5.87 -13.77 12.86
N THR A 81 -5.24 -13.59 14.01
CA THR A 81 -5.22 -12.34 14.77
C THR A 81 -4.45 -11.25 14.03
N GLN A 82 -4.68 -9.99 14.41
CA GLN A 82 -3.92 -8.86 13.90
C GLN A 82 -2.40 -9.03 14.09
N LYS A 83 -1.97 -9.54 15.25
CA LYS A 83 -0.55 -9.74 15.56
C LYS A 83 0.11 -10.76 14.61
N GLU A 84 -0.57 -11.88 14.36
CA GLU A 84 -0.10 -12.90 13.42
C GLU A 84 -0.03 -12.34 11.99
N LEU A 85 -1.02 -11.58 11.56
CA LEU A 85 -1.01 -10.96 10.24
C LEU A 85 0.10 -9.92 10.09
N VAL A 86 0.37 -9.12 11.12
CA VAL A 86 1.51 -8.17 11.11
C VAL A 86 2.83 -8.93 11.02
N LEU A 87 2.97 -10.08 11.69
CA LEU A 87 4.17 -10.91 11.59
C LEU A 87 4.34 -11.47 10.16
N ILE A 88 3.26 -11.97 9.56
CA ILE A 88 3.27 -12.42 8.15
C ILE A 88 3.70 -11.27 7.22
N ILE A 89 3.18 -10.07 7.43
CA ILE A 89 3.57 -8.90 6.63
C ILE A 89 5.06 -8.63 6.80
N LYS A 90 5.57 -8.57 8.03
CA LYS A 90 7.00 -8.29 8.30
C LYS A 90 7.93 -9.34 7.70
N ASN A 91 7.52 -10.60 7.66
CA ASN A 91 8.32 -11.68 7.08
C ASN A 91 8.32 -11.69 5.55
N ASN A 92 7.29 -11.12 4.92
CA ASN A 92 7.11 -11.17 3.47
C ASN A 92 7.36 -9.82 2.77
N PHE A 93 7.32 -8.70 3.49
CA PHE A 93 7.45 -7.36 2.93
C PHE A 93 8.46 -6.52 3.70
N ASP A 94 9.40 -5.95 2.96
CA ASP A 94 10.27 -4.89 3.45
C ASP A 94 9.71 -3.54 2.97
N LEU A 95 9.17 -2.78 3.93
CA LEU A 95 8.47 -1.53 3.64
C LEU A 95 9.38 -0.30 3.70
N ARG A 96 10.70 -0.48 3.69
CA ARG A 96 11.61 0.67 3.54
C ARG A 96 11.41 1.30 2.16
N PRO A 97 11.35 2.64 2.03
CA PRO A 97 11.06 3.30 0.75
C PRO A 97 11.98 2.88 -0.39
N GLY A 98 13.28 2.70 -0.12
CA GLY A 98 14.25 2.23 -1.12
C GLY A 98 13.94 0.83 -1.66
N ILE A 99 13.43 -0.07 -0.82
CA ILE A 99 13.05 -1.43 -1.20
C ILE A 99 11.71 -1.43 -1.93
N ILE A 100 10.74 -0.65 -1.45
CA ILE A 100 9.46 -0.44 -2.16
C ILE A 100 9.70 0.07 -3.59
N ILE A 101 10.60 1.04 -3.77
CA ILE A 101 10.92 1.59 -5.09
C ILE A 101 11.46 0.51 -6.03
N ARG A 102 12.29 -0.41 -5.52
CA ARG A 102 12.83 -1.53 -6.29
C ARG A 102 11.74 -2.55 -6.61
N ASP A 103 11.02 -3.03 -5.60
CA ASP A 103 10.05 -4.13 -5.73
C ASP A 103 8.83 -3.74 -6.57
N LEU A 104 8.43 -2.46 -6.53
CA LEU A 104 7.32 -1.92 -7.33
C LEU A 104 7.78 -1.11 -8.55
N ASP A 105 9.08 -1.12 -8.86
CA ASP A 105 9.67 -0.46 -10.03
C ASP A 105 9.24 1.01 -10.22
N LEU A 106 9.27 1.77 -9.12
CA LEU A 106 8.71 3.12 -9.04
C LEU A 106 9.59 4.21 -9.66
N LYS A 107 10.71 3.85 -10.29
CA LYS A 107 11.51 4.78 -11.09
C LYS A 107 11.02 4.89 -12.54
N LYS A 108 10.15 3.97 -12.98
CA LYS A 108 9.57 4.02 -14.33
C LYS A 108 8.67 5.25 -14.51
N PRO A 109 8.69 5.88 -15.70
CA PRO A 109 7.83 7.02 -16.02
C PRO A 109 6.39 6.58 -16.35
N ILE A 110 5.71 5.94 -15.39
CA ILE A 110 4.34 5.40 -15.54
C ILE A 110 3.28 6.22 -14.79
N PHE A 111 3.68 7.26 -14.06
CA PHE A 111 2.80 7.95 -13.10
C PHE A 111 1.70 8.81 -13.75
N GLU A 112 1.88 9.30 -14.97
CA GLU A 112 0.84 10.04 -15.67
C GLU A 112 -0.42 9.20 -15.84
N LYS A 113 -0.25 7.92 -16.23
CA LYS A 113 -1.35 6.96 -16.36
C LYS A 113 -2.08 6.69 -15.04
N THR A 114 -1.41 6.93 -13.89
CA THR A 114 -2.00 6.76 -12.56
C THR A 114 -2.90 7.93 -12.15
N SER A 115 -2.73 9.11 -12.75
CA SER A 115 -3.36 10.37 -12.31
C SER A 115 -4.85 10.52 -12.61
N ILE A 116 -5.45 9.56 -13.32
CA ILE A 116 -6.87 9.52 -13.67
C ILE A 116 -7.42 8.10 -13.48
N TYR A 117 -8.73 7.99 -13.23
CA TYR A 117 -9.44 6.73 -13.04
C TYR A 117 -8.93 5.88 -11.86
N GLY A 118 -8.38 6.52 -10.83
CA GLY A 118 -7.89 5.87 -9.62
C GLY A 118 -6.52 5.22 -9.78
N HIS A 119 -5.75 5.20 -8.70
CA HIS A 119 -4.42 4.60 -8.67
C HIS A 119 -4.45 3.07 -8.46
N PHE A 120 -5.59 2.55 -8.01
CA PHE A 120 -5.76 1.16 -7.58
C PHE A 120 -6.87 0.45 -8.35
N GLY A 121 -6.79 -0.88 -8.39
CA GLY A 121 -7.81 -1.76 -9.00
C GLY A 121 -7.70 -1.90 -10.52
N ARG A 122 -6.78 -1.18 -11.18
CA ARG A 122 -6.49 -1.31 -12.61
C ARG A 122 -5.33 -2.26 -12.85
N GLU A 123 -5.43 -3.07 -13.90
CA GLU A 123 -4.34 -3.96 -14.32
C GLU A 123 -3.13 -3.16 -14.82
N ASN A 124 -1.96 -3.81 -14.91
CA ASN A 124 -0.66 -3.26 -15.38
C ASN A 124 0.16 -2.45 -14.38
N PHE A 125 -0.19 -2.42 -13.09
CA PHE A 125 0.64 -1.79 -12.06
C PHE A 125 1.25 -2.82 -11.11
N PRO A 126 2.54 -2.69 -10.73
CA PRO A 126 3.21 -3.67 -9.87
C PRO A 126 2.53 -3.90 -8.52
N TRP A 127 1.97 -2.84 -7.90
CA TRP A 127 1.24 -2.96 -6.62
C TRP A 127 -0.11 -3.66 -6.74
N GLU A 128 -0.59 -3.92 -7.96
CA GLU A 128 -1.79 -4.71 -8.23
C GLU A 128 -1.48 -6.18 -8.51
N VAL A 129 -0.21 -6.59 -8.58
CA VAL A 129 0.19 -7.99 -8.70
C VAL A 129 0.43 -8.56 -7.29
N PRO A 130 -0.45 -9.44 -6.77
CA PRO A 130 -0.29 -9.98 -5.42
C PRO A 130 1.05 -10.70 -5.26
N LYS A 131 1.70 -10.49 -4.12
CA LYS A 131 2.87 -11.29 -3.72
C LYS A 131 2.39 -12.63 -3.16
N GLU A 132 3.08 -13.71 -3.53
CA GLU A 132 2.90 -14.99 -2.87
C GLU A 132 3.49 -14.91 -1.44
N LEU A 133 2.69 -15.28 -0.45
CA LEU A 133 3.05 -15.13 0.97
C LEU A 133 3.40 -16.49 1.58
N VAL A 134 4.45 -16.51 2.39
CA VAL A 134 4.86 -17.67 3.20
C VAL A 134 4.35 -17.49 4.62
N PHE A 135 3.51 -18.41 5.13
CA PHE A 135 2.91 -18.35 6.48
C PHE A 135 2.28 -19.68 6.95
#